data_AF-A0AA96UYY4-F1
#
_entry.id   AF-A0AA96UYY4-F1
#
_cell.length_a   1.000
_cell.length_b   1.000
_cell.length_c   1.000
_cell.angle_alpha   90.00
_cell.angle_beta   90.00
_cell.angle_gamma   90.00
#
_symmetry.space_group_name_H-M   'P 1'
#
loop_
_entity.id
_entity.type
_entity.pdbx_description
1 polymer ?
#
loop_
_entity_poly.entity_id
_entity_poly.type
_entity_poly.pdbx_seq_one_letter_code
_entity_poly.pdbx_strand_id
1 'polypeptide(L)'
;MSKYIGMNTISADIIAERPELLQEYTTYLIPYTDRKDLTAMEKVCIGNYQDVHFWNTQKKRWSFFVPNNWEGKPWCYVINSCCRNFEFYKLLSAEEKELVGFNIQNIDSAIQKSKTDKDYTLYRGVNNIDWLKNSEVGESYIDYGFGSFTLDINKALEYTNVKNPIIFQLELEKGANALYIDRAENEMLRPRNSPYRIIKQDKIYLIDEDIEVTVYKIRVKEDESYVV
;
A
#
# COMPACT_ATOMS: atom_id res chain seq x y z
N MET A 1 -41.05 -29.32 -13.41
CA MET A 1 -40.55 -28.42 -12.35
C MET A 1 -39.26 -29.01 -11.81
N SER A 2 -38.15 -28.29 -12.03
CA SER A 2 -36.78 -28.64 -11.66
C SER A 2 -36.56 -28.52 -10.15
N LYS A 3 -35.76 -29.41 -9.55
CA LYS A 3 -34.93 -29.09 -8.38
C LYS A 3 -33.77 -30.08 -8.19
N TYR A 4 -32.62 -29.60 -8.63
CA TYR A 4 -31.24 -29.81 -8.16
C TYR A 4 -30.72 -31.22 -7.87
N ILE A 5 -29.89 -31.65 -8.82
CA ILE A 5 -28.92 -32.73 -8.80
C ILE A 5 -27.79 -32.37 -7.83
N GLY A 6 -27.33 -33.36 -7.06
CA GLY A 6 -26.26 -33.25 -6.08
C GLY A 6 -24.94 -32.77 -6.68
N MET A 7 -24.30 -31.83 -5.99
CA MET A 7 -22.91 -31.48 -6.25
C MET A 7 -22.02 -32.50 -5.54
N ASN A 8 -21.29 -33.25 -6.35
CA ASN A 8 -20.22 -34.14 -5.98
C ASN A 8 -19.17 -33.41 -5.12
N THR A 9 -18.77 -34.08 -4.04
CA THR A 9 -17.50 -33.91 -3.37
C THR A 9 -16.36 -33.93 -4.38
N ILE A 10 -15.69 -32.80 -4.55
CA ILE A 10 -14.37 -32.77 -5.18
C ILE A 10 -13.40 -33.35 -4.15
N SER A 11 -12.79 -34.48 -4.49
CA SER A 11 -11.79 -35.19 -3.70
C SER A 11 -10.63 -34.27 -3.35
N ALA A 12 -10.17 -34.38 -2.10
CA ALA A 12 -8.97 -33.72 -1.57
C ALA A 12 -7.64 -34.23 -2.19
N ASP A 13 -7.72 -34.97 -3.29
CA ASP A 13 -6.59 -35.52 -4.02
C ASP A 13 -6.49 -34.80 -5.36
N ILE A 14 -5.76 -33.68 -5.36
CA ILE A 14 -4.87 -33.10 -6.40
C ILE A 14 -4.34 -31.79 -5.79
N ILE A 15 -3.51 -31.89 -4.75
CA ILE A 15 -2.56 -30.83 -4.39
C ILE A 15 -1.23 -31.53 -4.11
N ALA A 16 -0.69 -32.12 -5.16
CA ALA A 16 0.72 -32.50 -5.24
C ALA A 16 1.27 -31.88 -6.53
N GLU A 17 1.12 -30.56 -6.67
CA GLU A 17 1.78 -29.83 -7.73
C GLU A 17 3.15 -29.35 -7.24
N ARG A 18 4.14 -29.82 -7.98
CA ARG A 18 5.58 -29.76 -7.73
C ARG A 18 6.07 -28.33 -7.40
N PRO A 19 6.87 -28.13 -6.33
CA PRO A 19 7.38 -26.81 -5.93
C PRO A 19 8.37 -26.17 -6.92
N GLU A 20 8.81 -26.92 -7.94
CA GLU A 20 10.03 -26.61 -8.70
C GLU A 20 9.74 -25.91 -10.04
N LEU A 21 8.45 -25.65 -10.36
CA LEU A 21 8.01 -24.94 -11.56
C LEU A 21 7.32 -23.59 -11.26
N LEU A 22 7.33 -23.14 -10.00
CA LEU A 22 6.85 -21.80 -9.60
C LEU A 22 7.96 -20.72 -9.65
N GLN A 23 9.15 -21.06 -10.18
CA GLN A 23 10.34 -20.19 -10.16
C GLN A 23 10.43 -19.19 -11.32
N GLU A 24 9.50 -19.22 -12.27
CA GLU A 24 9.40 -18.20 -13.31
C GLU A 24 8.04 -17.52 -13.16
N TYR A 25 7.99 -16.19 -13.30
CA TYR A 25 6.81 -15.30 -13.20
C TYR A 25 6.45 -14.73 -11.81
N THR A 26 7.23 -13.76 -11.33
CA THR A 26 6.67 -12.56 -10.67
C THR A 26 7.14 -11.31 -11.41
N THR A 27 6.85 -11.25 -12.71
CA THR A 27 7.56 -10.38 -13.69
C THR A 27 6.74 -9.23 -14.28
N TYR A 28 5.51 -8.95 -13.82
CA TYR A 28 4.71 -7.87 -14.40
C TYR A 28 3.84 -7.18 -13.36
N LEU A 29 3.47 -5.92 -13.64
CA LEU A 29 2.38 -5.18 -13.00
C LEU A 29 1.04 -5.92 -13.21
N ILE A 30 0.90 -7.05 -12.53
CA ILE A 30 -0.27 -7.92 -12.53
C ILE A 30 -1.10 -7.52 -11.30
N PRO A 31 -2.35 -7.08 -11.49
CA PRO A 31 -3.23 -6.75 -10.38
C PRO A 31 -3.34 -7.91 -9.39
N TYR A 32 -3.46 -7.60 -8.10
CA TYR A 32 -3.46 -8.63 -7.05
C TYR A 32 -4.57 -9.69 -7.22
N THR A 33 -5.69 -9.32 -7.86
CA THR A 33 -6.79 -10.23 -8.15
C THR A 33 -6.36 -11.40 -9.03
N ASP A 34 -5.44 -11.14 -9.96
CA ASP A 34 -5.01 -12.06 -11.01
C ASP A 34 -3.77 -12.87 -10.60
N ARG A 35 -3.13 -12.50 -9.49
CA ARG A 35 -1.95 -13.19 -8.94
C ARG A 35 -2.31 -14.59 -8.45
N LYS A 36 -1.63 -15.62 -8.94
CA LYS A 36 -1.88 -17.03 -8.56
C LYS A 36 -1.14 -17.46 -7.30
N ASP A 37 -0.07 -16.75 -6.94
CA ASP A 37 0.75 -16.97 -5.75
C ASP A 37 0.18 -16.35 -4.47
N LEU A 38 -0.83 -15.47 -4.61
CA LEU A 38 -1.57 -14.92 -3.48
C LEU A 38 -2.73 -15.84 -3.09
N THR A 39 -2.84 -16.09 -1.79
CA THR A 39 -3.95 -16.79 -1.15
C THR A 39 -5.24 -15.98 -1.28
N ALA A 40 -6.38 -16.65 -1.11
CA ALA A 40 -7.67 -15.97 -1.09
C ALA A 40 -7.75 -14.89 0.00
N MET A 41 -7.15 -15.12 1.17
CA MET A 41 -7.20 -14.16 2.28
C MET A 41 -6.32 -12.94 2.04
N GLU A 42 -5.13 -13.12 1.46
CA GLU A 42 -4.30 -12.00 1.01
C GLU A 42 -5.07 -11.09 0.05
N LYS A 43 -5.75 -11.67 -0.95
CA LYS A 43 -6.56 -10.89 -1.90
C LYS A 43 -7.70 -10.15 -1.22
N VAL A 44 -8.42 -10.80 -0.29
CA VAL A 44 -9.49 -10.14 0.48
C VAL A 44 -8.94 -8.97 1.30
N CYS A 45 -7.82 -9.15 1.99
CA CYS A 45 -7.21 -8.10 2.81
C CYS A 45 -6.68 -6.92 1.97
N ILE A 46 -6.11 -7.19 0.79
CA ILE A 46 -5.71 -6.14 -0.17
C ILE A 46 -6.94 -5.39 -0.68
N GLY A 47 -8.00 -6.10 -1.07
CA GLY A 47 -9.25 -5.48 -1.51
C GLY A 47 -9.96 -4.68 -0.43
N ASN A 48 -9.81 -5.07 0.85
CA ASN A 48 -10.26 -4.26 1.98
C ASN A 48 -9.43 -2.98 2.12
N TYR A 49 -8.12 -3.02 1.83
CA TYR A 49 -7.25 -1.86 1.98
C TYR A 49 -7.61 -0.74 0.97
N GLN A 50 -7.80 -1.06 -0.31
CA GLN A 50 -8.01 -0.08 -1.39
C GLN A 50 -9.21 0.85 -1.20
N ASP A 51 -9.05 2.18 -1.35
CA ASP A 51 -10.13 3.17 -1.17
C ASP A 51 -11.29 2.99 -2.19
N VAL A 52 -10.97 2.75 -3.46
CA VAL A 52 -11.91 2.74 -4.59
C VAL A 52 -12.49 1.37 -4.95
N HIS A 53 -12.17 0.31 -4.21
CA HIS A 53 -12.61 -1.03 -4.57
C HIS A 53 -14.09 -1.25 -4.20
N PHE A 54 -14.86 -1.90 -5.08
CA PHE A 54 -16.30 -2.13 -4.88
C PHE A 54 -16.66 -2.95 -3.63
N TRP A 55 -15.67 -3.62 -3.02
CA TRP A 55 -15.82 -4.33 -1.73
C TRP A 55 -15.42 -3.45 -0.54
N ASN A 56 -14.61 -2.43 -0.76
CA ASN A 56 -14.39 -1.38 0.22
C ASN A 56 -15.63 -0.50 0.28
N THR A 57 -16.61 -0.99 1.02
CA THR A 57 -17.62 -0.10 1.56
C THR A 57 -16.89 0.85 2.50
N GLN A 58 -16.80 2.15 2.17
CA GLN A 58 -16.58 3.19 3.17
C GLN A 58 -17.59 2.89 4.28
N LYS A 59 -17.13 2.31 5.38
CA LYS A 59 -18.05 1.75 6.37
C LYS A 59 -18.75 2.94 7.01
N LYS A 60 -19.96 3.24 6.54
CA LYS A 60 -20.93 4.06 7.28
C LYS A 60 -21.52 3.27 8.46
N ARG A 61 -21.24 1.96 8.52
CA ARG A 61 -21.68 1.02 9.54
C ARG A 61 -20.52 0.11 9.89
N TRP A 62 -19.57 0.66 10.63
CA TRP A 62 -18.65 -0.17 11.41
C TRP A 62 -19.48 -0.92 12.45
N SER A 63 -19.09 -2.15 12.80
CA SER A 63 -19.73 -2.89 13.89
C SER A 63 -19.42 -2.31 15.29
N PHE A 64 -18.87 -1.09 15.34
CA PHE A 64 -18.29 -0.47 16.54
C PHE A 64 -18.34 1.06 16.47
N PHE A 65 -17.97 1.70 17.59
CA PHE A 65 -17.96 3.16 17.74
C PHE A 65 -16.77 3.78 17.00
N VAL A 66 -17.07 4.63 16.02
CA VAL A 66 -16.06 5.36 15.24
C VAL A 66 -16.07 6.81 15.71
N PRO A 67 -14.94 7.37 16.16
CA PRO A 67 -14.87 8.79 16.50
C PRO A 67 -15.39 9.63 15.32
N ASN A 68 -16.12 10.72 15.57
CA ASN A 68 -16.80 11.47 14.50
C ASN A 68 -15.87 11.91 13.35
N ASN A 69 -14.59 12.18 13.62
CA ASN A 69 -13.60 12.53 12.60
C ASN A 69 -13.15 11.34 11.71
N TRP A 70 -13.64 10.13 11.98
CA TRP A 70 -13.32 8.88 11.29
C TRP A 70 -14.52 8.28 10.56
N GLU A 71 -15.71 8.81 10.79
CA GLU A 71 -16.91 8.33 10.11
C GLU A 71 -16.76 8.52 8.60
N GLY A 72 -17.00 7.45 7.84
CA GLY A 72 -16.82 7.43 6.38
C GLY A 72 -15.37 7.33 5.89
N LYS A 73 -14.35 7.17 6.77
CA LYS A 73 -12.97 6.90 6.33
C LYS A 73 -12.83 5.46 5.79
N PRO A 74 -11.98 5.24 4.77
CA PRO A 74 -11.71 3.91 4.23
C PRO A 74 -10.81 3.07 5.13
N TRP A 75 -10.77 1.76 4.90
CA TRP A 75 -9.95 0.80 5.66
C TRP A 75 -8.44 1.06 5.57
N CYS A 76 -7.91 1.50 4.42
CA CYS A 76 -6.50 1.91 4.31
C CYS A 76 -6.13 2.98 5.35
N TYR A 77 -7.05 3.93 5.61
CA TYR A 77 -6.83 4.97 6.61
C TYR A 77 -6.71 4.34 8.00
N VAL A 78 -7.64 3.46 8.38
CA VAL A 78 -7.62 2.78 9.69
C VAL A 78 -6.37 1.94 9.88
N ILE A 79 -6.05 1.08 8.90
CA ILE A 79 -4.89 0.19 8.94
C ILE A 79 -3.60 1.02 9.08
N ASN A 80 -3.41 2.03 8.22
CA ASN A 80 -2.21 2.86 8.28
C ASN A 80 -2.13 3.67 9.58
N SER A 81 -3.26 4.14 10.13
CA SER A 81 -3.26 4.84 11.41
C SER A 81 -2.90 3.93 12.58
N CYS A 82 -3.36 2.67 12.59
CA CYS A 82 -2.92 1.69 13.59
C CYS A 82 -1.42 1.44 13.50
N CYS A 83 -0.87 1.39 12.30
CA CYS A 83 0.57 1.23 12.11
C CYS A 83 1.37 2.47 12.55
N ARG A 84 0.86 3.69 12.29
CA ARG A 84 1.56 4.96 12.55
C ARG A 84 1.38 5.50 13.98
N ASN A 85 0.29 5.14 14.66
CA ASN A 85 -0.06 5.69 15.96
C ASN A 85 -0.45 4.57 16.93
N PHE A 86 0.49 4.22 17.81
CA PHE A 86 0.27 3.16 18.81
C PHE A 86 -0.81 3.52 19.83
N GLU A 87 -0.97 4.80 20.19
CA GLU A 87 -2.06 5.22 21.09
C GLU A 87 -3.41 5.03 20.41
N PHE A 88 -3.51 5.28 19.11
CA PHE A 88 -4.72 4.95 18.35
C PHE A 88 -5.01 3.45 18.37
N TYR A 89 -4.00 2.60 18.13
CA TYR A 89 -4.17 1.15 18.20
C TYR A 89 -4.66 0.68 19.59
N LYS A 90 -4.24 1.32 20.68
CA LYS A 90 -4.70 0.97 22.04
C LYS A 90 -6.19 1.21 22.26
N LEU A 91 -6.77 2.22 21.62
CA LEU A 91 -8.20 2.56 21.73
C LEU A 91 -9.11 1.47 21.15
N LEU A 92 -8.57 0.60 20.30
CA LEU A 92 -9.32 -0.49 19.70
C LEU A 92 -9.65 -1.61 20.71
N SER A 93 -10.81 -2.22 20.55
CA SER A 93 -11.21 -3.45 21.25
C SER A 93 -10.31 -4.64 20.89
N ALA A 94 -10.39 -5.74 21.63
CA ALA A 94 -9.60 -6.94 21.34
C ALA A 94 -9.92 -7.53 19.96
N GLU A 95 -11.21 -7.59 19.60
CA GLU A 95 -11.69 -8.07 18.30
C GLU A 95 -11.22 -7.16 17.15
N GLU A 96 -11.24 -5.84 17.35
CA GLU A 96 -10.75 -4.88 16.36
C GLU A 96 -9.24 -5.01 16.12
N LYS A 97 -8.47 -5.21 17.19
CA LYS A 97 -7.02 -5.46 17.12
C LYS A 97 -6.73 -6.74 16.35
N GLU A 98 -7.49 -7.81 16.59
CA GLU A 98 -7.38 -9.06 15.85
C GLU A 98 -7.69 -8.86 14.37
N LEU A 99 -8.76 -8.15 14.04
CA LEU A 99 -9.14 -7.89 12.65
C LEU A 99 -8.11 -7.02 11.90
N VAL A 100 -7.64 -5.93 12.52
CA VAL A 100 -6.60 -5.07 11.93
C VAL A 100 -5.29 -5.85 11.79
N GLY A 101 -4.90 -6.59 12.82
CA GLY A 101 -3.71 -7.44 12.79
C GLY A 101 -3.76 -8.49 11.69
N PHE A 102 -4.91 -9.14 11.50
CA PHE A 102 -5.14 -10.09 10.41
C PHE A 102 -4.96 -9.45 9.03
N ASN A 103 -5.50 -8.25 8.81
CA ASN A 103 -5.31 -7.54 7.54
C ASN A 103 -3.85 -7.15 7.33
N ILE A 104 -3.17 -6.59 8.35
CA ILE A 104 -1.76 -6.21 8.26
C ILE A 104 -0.89 -7.41 7.90
N GLN A 105 -1.08 -8.55 8.59
CA GLN A 105 -0.27 -9.76 8.37
C GLN A 105 -0.43 -10.31 6.95
N ASN A 106 -1.66 -10.36 6.42
CA ASN A 106 -1.91 -10.82 5.07
C ASN A 106 -1.35 -9.85 4.02
N ILE A 107 -1.47 -8.53 4.22
CA ILE A 107 -0.89 -7.53 3.30
C ILE A 107 0.64 -7.61 3.32
N ASP A 108 1.27 -7.71 4.50
CA ASP A 108 2.71 -7.91 4.63
C ASP A 108 3.17 -9.17 3.87
N SER A 109 2.46 -10.30 4.04
CA SER A 109 2.78 -11.55 3.34
C SER A 109 2.71 -11.41 1.82
N ALA A 110 1.66 -10.74 1.31
CA ALA A 110 1.51 -10.50 -0.13
C ALA A 110 2.61 -9.59 -0.70
N ILE A 111 3.02 -8.56 0.05
CA ILE A 111 4.13 -7.68 -0.34
C ILE A 111 5.46 -8.44 -0.32
N GLN A 112 5.70 -9.31 0.67
CA GLN A 112 6.93 -10.11 0.75
C GLN A 112 7.11 -11.07 -0.43
N LYS A 113 6.01 -11.57 -0.99
CA LYS A 113 6.01 -12.40 -2.21
C LYS A 113 6.20 -11.59 -3.49
N SER A 114 6.14 -10.27 -3.42
CA SER A 114 6.10 -9.38 -4.58
C SER A 114 7.40 -8.59 -4.71
N LYS A 115 8.08 -8.78 -5.83
CA LYS A 115 9.36 -8.15 -6.15
C LYS A 115 9.23 -7.33 -7.43
N THR A 116 9.83 -6.15 -7.48
CA THR A 116 9.92 -5.37 -8.72
C THR A 116 10.80 -6.09 -9.74
N ASP A 117 10.35 -6.12 -10.99
CA ASP A 117 11.03 -6.76 -12.12
C ASP A 117 12.09 -5.87 -12.80
N LYS A 118 11.96 -4.56 -12.59
CA LYS A 118 12.84 -3.50 -13.07
C LYS A 118 12.81 -2.31 -12.12
N ASP A 119 13.59 -1.29 -12.43
CA ASP A 119 13.54 -0.04 -11.72
C ASP A 119 12.24 0.71 -12.04
N TYR A 120 11.65 1.34 -11.02
CA TYR A 120 10.44 2.12 -11.11
C TYR A 120 10.64 3.50 -10.48
N THR A 121 9.96 4.50 -11.03
CA THR A 121 9.73 5.77 -10.34
C THR A 121 8.28 5.77 -9.86
N LEU A 122 8.10 5.86 -8.56
CA LEU A 122 6.80 5.87 -7.91
C LEU A 122 6.51 7.24 -7.32
N TYR A 123 5.25 7.65 -7.31
CA TYR A 123 4.80 8.97 -6.85
C TYR A 123 3.77 8.82 -5.75
N ARG A 124 3.84 9.69 -4.75
CA ARG A 124 2.81 9.77 -3.70
C ARG A 124 2.49 11.23 -3.42
N GLY A 125 1.24 11.61 -3.60
CA GLY A 125 0.73 12.89 -3.15
C GLY A 125 0.57 12.92 -1.64
N VAL A 126 0.93 14.03 -1.01
CA VAL A 126 0.66 14.26 0.41
C VAL A 126 0.06 15.65 0.61
N ASN A 127 -0.90 15.75 1.53
CA ASN A 127 -1.57 17.01 1.86
C ASN A 127 -0.67 17.98 2.66
N ASN A 128 0.20 17.44 3.50
CA ASN A 128 1.21 18.16 4.26
C ASN A 128 2.33 17.19 4.68
N ILE A 129 3.39 17.77 5.23
CA ILE A 129 4.57 17.05 5.73
C ILE A 129 4.83 17.32 7.21
N ASP A 130 3.83 17.80 7.97
CA ASP A 130 3.99 18.17 9.38
C ASP A 130 4.35 16.97 10.28
N TRP A 131 4.12 15.76 9.78
CA TRP A 131 4.50 14.50 10.40
C TRP A 131 5.98 14.16 10.22
N LEU A 132 6.70 14.83 9.30
CA LEU A 132 8.15 14.78 9.22
C LEU A 132 8.74 15.70 10.28
N LYS A 133 9.63 15.17 11.14
CA LYS A 133 10.35 15.98 12.13
C LYS A 133 11.28 17.00 11.47
N ASN A 134 11.91 16.61 10.37
CA ASN A 134 12.73 17.45 9.50
C ASN A 134 12.48 17.01 8.04
N SER A 135 12.42 17.95 7.11
CA SER A 135 12.22 17.71 5.68
C SER A 135 13.42 18.14 4.83
N GLU A 136 14.55 18.47 5.45
CA GLU A 136 15.77 18.87 4.76
C GLU A 136 16.40 17.71 3.96
N VAL A 137 17.16 18.06 2.92
CA VAL A 137 17.91 17.07 2.14
C VAL A 137 18.94 16.39 3.03
N GLY A 138 19.00 15.06 2.94
CA GLY A 138 19.86 14.21 3.77
C GLY A 138 19.11 13.58 4.95
N GLU A 139 17.98 14.13 5.36
CA GLU A 139 17.19 13.63 6.48
C GLU A 139 16.51 12.30 6.16
N SER A 140 16.34 11.51 7.22
CA SER A 140 15.69 10.19 7.14
C SER A 140 14.44 10.15 8.00
N TYR A 141 13.43 9.42 7.53
CA TYR A 141 12.21 9.15 8.28
C TYR A 141 11.77 7.70 8.07
N ILE A 142 10.89 7.22 8.94
CA ILE A 142 10.28 5.90 8.82
C ILE A 142 8.79 6.10 8.57
N ASP A 143 8.27 5.58 7.46
CA ASP A 143 6.82 5.41 7.33
C ASP A 143 6.43 4.11 8.00
N TYR A 144 5.83 4.23 9.18
CA TYR A 144 5.34 3.08 9.93
C TYR A 144 4.11 2.44 9.29
N GLY A 145 3.38 3.14 8.42
CA GLY A 145 2.26 2.58 7.64
C GLY A 145 2.72 2.00 6.31
N PHE A 146 1.81 1.36 5.58
CA PHE A 146 2.11 0.95 4.21
C PHE A 146 2.25 2.19 3.31
N GLY A 147 3.27 2.16 2.44
CA GLY A 147 3.49 3.23 1.49
C GLY A 147 2.65 2.99 0.25
N SER A 148 1.51 3.67 0.13
CA SER A 148 0.72 3.70 -1.11
C SER A 148 1.33 4.73 -2.05
N PHE A 149 1.86 4.25 -3.18
CA PHE A 149 2.38 5.07 -4.27
C PHE A 149 1.67 4.70 -5.57
N THR A 150 1.78 5.54 -6.59
CA THR A 150 1.29 5.29 -7.94
C THR A 150 2.42 5.39 -8.96
N LEU A 151 2.28 4.72 -10.10
CA LEU A 151 3.17 4.90 -11.25
C LEU A 151 2.83 6.15 -12.07
N ASP A 152 1.74 6.85 -11.77
CA ASP A 152 1.24 8.00 -12.50
C ASP A 152 1.28 9.27 -11.64
N ILE A 153 2.10 10.25 -12.04
CA ILE A 153 2.24 11.52 -11.33
C ILE A 153 0.92 12.32 -11.29
N ASN A 154 0.10 12.26 -12.33
CA ASN A 154 -1.18 12.96 -12.37
C ASN A 154 -2.12 12.37 -11.31
N LYS A 155 -2.07 11.05 -11.14
CA LYS A 155 -2.85 10.38 -10.10
C LYS A 155 -2.36 10.75 -8.71
N ALA A 156 -1.05 10.90 -8.52
CA ALA A 156 -0.50 11.38 -7.24
C ALA A 156 -0.97 12.81 -6.91
N LEU A 157 -1.07 13.70 -7.89
CA LEU A 157 -1.53 15.08 -7.70
C LEU A 157 -2.96 15.17 -7.15
N GLU A 158 -3.84 14.22 -7.50
CA GLU A 158 -5.22 14.17 -6.98
C GLU A 158 -5.28 14.03 -5.45
N TYR A 159 -4.22 13.51 -4.80
CA TYR A 159 -4.12 13.33 -3.35
C TYR A 159 -3.33 14.44 -2.64
N THR A 160 -3.04 15.54 -3.33
CA THR A 160 -2.30 16.68 -2.77
C THR A 160 -3.22 17.82 -2.35
N ASN A 161 -2.67 18.77 -1.58
CA ASN A 161 -3.34 20.03 -1.32
C ASN A 161 -3.22 20.94 -2.54
N VAL A 162 -4.35 21.34 -3.13
CA VAL A 162 -4.41 22.22 -4.32
C VAL A 162 -3.61 23.51 -4.17
N LYS A 163 -3.50 24.07 -2.96
CA LYS A 163 -2.78 25.34 -2.73
C LYS A 163 -1.28 25.18 -2.58
N ASN A 164 -0.83 24.01 -2.13
CA ASN A 164 0.58 23.71 -1.90
C ASN A 164 0.81 22.21 -2.14
N PRO A 165 0.82 21.78 -3.41
CA PRO A 165 0.92 20.37 -3.72
C PRO A 165 2.32 19.84 -3.44
N ILE A 166 2.36 18.70 -2.75
CA ILE A 166 3.60 18.04 -2.35
C ILE A 166 3.58 16.62 -2.88
N ILE A 167 4.64 16.25 -3.62
CA ILE A 167 4.85 14.90 -4.13
C ILE A 167 6.11 14.29 -3.54
N PHE A 168 6.01 13.06 -3.07
CA PHE A 168 7.16 12.20 -2.84
C PHE A 168 7.41 11.36 -4.08
N GLN A 169 8.59 11.51 -4.68
CA GLN A 169 9.06 10.71 -5.79
C GLN A 169 10.06 9.68 -5.26
N LEU A 170 9.67 8.41 -5.27
CA LEU A 170 10.51 7.29 -4.86
C LEU A 170 11.14 6.62 -6.08
N GLU A 171 12.46 6.58 -6.12
CA GLU A 171 13.20 5.69 -7.01
C GLU A 171 13.28 4.32 -6.35
N LEU A 172 12.71 3.32 -7.03
CA LEU A 172 12.59 1.96 -6.52
C LEU A 172 13.32 0.99 -7.44
N GLU A 173 14.38 0.39 -6.91
CA GLU A 173 15.23 -0.52 -7.67
C GLU A 173 14.54 -1.86 -7.97
N LYS A 174 15.02 -2.53 -9.02
CA LYS A 174 14.69 -3.92 -9.33
C LYS A 174 14.95 -4.84 -8.12
N GLY A 175 14.03 -5.76 -7.85
CA GLY A 175 14.13 -6.72 -6.75
C GLY A 175 13.68 -6.16 -5.38
N ALA A 176 13.22 -4.91 -5.33
CA ALA A 176 12.64 -4.34 -4.13
C ALA A 176 11.24 -4.93 -3.85
N ASN A 177 10.86 -5.05 -2.57
CA ASN A 177 9.53 -5.55 -2.18
C ASN A 177 8.44 -4.53 -2.51
N ALA A 178 7.57 -4.78 -3.47
CA ALA A 178 6.42 -3.93 -3.73
C ALA A 178 5.33 -4.71 -4.43
N LEU A 179 4.08 -4.46 -4.07
CA LEU A 179 2.92 -5.13 -4.65
C LEU A 179 2.17 -4.15 -5.55
N TYR A 180 2.07 -4.46 -6.84
CA TYR A 180 1.12 -3.78 -7.71
C TYR A 180 -0.29 -4.25 -7.38
N ILE A 181 -1.17 -3.31 -7.04
CA ILE A 181 -2.52 -3.63 -6.60
C ILE A 181 -3.48 -3.54 -7.79
N ASP A 182 -3.61 -2.37 -8.42
CA ASP A 182 -4.60 -2.18 -9.49
C ASP A 182 -4.17 -1.23 -10.60
N ARG A 183 -4.96 -1.24 -11.68
CA ARG A 183 -4.78 -0.40 -12.88
C ARG A 183 -5.51 0.94 -12.83
N ALA A 184 -6.48 1.10 -11.92
CA ALA A 184 -7.30 2.30 -11.84
C ALA A 184 -6.51 3.47 -11.25
N GLU A 185 -5.74 3.20 -10.20
CA GLU A 185 -4.84 4.15 -9.54
C GLU A 185 -3.38 3.89 -9.90
N ASN A 186 -3.09 2.82 -10.66
CA ASN A 186 -1.73 2.33 -10.91
C ASN A 186 -0.94 2.18 -9.60
N GLU A 187 -1.62 1.69 -8.56
CA GLU A 187 -1.13 1.68 -7.19
C GLU A 187 -0.07 0.59 -6.97
N MET A 188 1.04 0.98 -6.35
CA MET A 188 2.13 0.16 -5.86
C MET A 188 2.22 0.31 -4.34
N LEU A 189 1.96 -0.77 -3.62
CA LEU A 189 2.02 -0.80 -2.16
C LEU A 189 3.41 -1.25 -1.68
N ARG A 190 4.02 -0.42 -0.83
CA ARG A 190 5.32 -0.63 -0.20
C ARG A 190 5.16 -1.17 1.22
N PRO A 191 6.14 -1.97 1.71
CA PRO A 191 6.15 -2.48 3.06
C PRO A 191 6.01 -1.35 4.09
N ARG A 192 5.32 -1.65 5.19
CA ARG A 192 5.33 -0.79 6.36
C ARG A 192 6.69 -0.80 7.06
N ASN A 193 6.92 0.16 7.95
CA ASN A 193 8.20 0.41 8.61
C ASN A 193 9.35 0.63 7.62
N SER A 194 9.06 1.20 6.45
CA SER A 194 10.08 1.48 5.44
C SER A 194 10.86 2.74 5.82
N PRO A 195 12.20 2.67 5.92
CA PRO A 195 13.01 3.84 6.11
C PRO A 195 13.25 4.53 4.76
N TYR A 196 13.05 5.84 4.73
CA TYR A 196 13.28 6.67 3.57
C TYR A 196 14.28 7.77 3.89
N ARG A 197 15.04 8.21 2.88
CA ARG A 197 15.93 9.37 2.96
C ARG A 197 15.57 10.37 1.87
N ILE A 198 15.47 11.65 2.24
CA ILE A 198 15.29 12.75 1.30
C ILE A 198 16.63 13.00 0.61
N ILE A 199 16.67 12.83 -0.70
CA ILE A 199 17.91 13.02 -1.49
C ILE A 199 17.90 14.34 -2.25
N LYS A 200 16.72 14.89 -2.53
CA LYS A 200 16.57 16.16 -3.23
C LYS A 200 15.21 16.78 -2.93
N GLN A 201 15.16 18.10 -2.95
CA GLN A 201 13.92 18.87 -2.95
C GLN A 201 13.93 19.81 -4.15
N ASP A 202 12.90 19.71 -4.99
CA ASP A 202 12.71 20.53 -6.19
C ASP A 202 11.38 21.28 -6.10
N LYS A 203 11.31 22.44 -6.77
CA LYS A 203 10.06 23.14 -7.08
C LYS A 203 9.83 23.08 -8.58
N ILE A 204 8.71 22.50 -9.00
CA ILE A 204 8.37 22.30 -10.41
C ILE A 204 7.11 23.12 -10.71
N TYR A 205 7.14 23.88 -11.80
CA TYR A 205 5.97 24.60 -12.28
C TYR A 205 5.23 23.78 -13.33
N LEU A 206 3.97 23.44 -13.08
CA LEU A 206 3.10 22.80 -14.05
C LEU A 206 2.41 23.90 -14.86
N ILE A 207 2.93 24.15 -16.06
CA ILE A 207 2.50 25.26 -16.93
C ILE A 207 1.00 25.19 -17.24
N ASP A 208 0.48 23.99 -17.53
CA ASP A 208 -0.90 23.81 -17.94
C ASP A 208 -1.91 24.07 -16.80
N GLU A 209 -1.47 23.95 -15.55
CA GLU A 209 -2.31 24.12 -14.35
C GLU A 209 -2.03 25.43 -13.60
N ASP A 210 -0.99 26.18 -13.98
CA ASP A 210 -0.50 27.38 -13.28
C ASP A 210 -0.18 27.12 -11.79
N ILE A 211 0.40 25.96 -11.49
CA ILE A 211 0.64 25.47 -10.12
C ILE A 211 2.12 25.16 -9.90
N GLU A 212 2.66 25.61 -8.76
CA GLU A 212 3.98 25.20 -8.25
C GLU A 212 3.84 23.96 -7.36
N VAL A 213 4.58 22.90 -7.68
CA VAL A 213 4.61 21.63 -6.95
C VAL A 213 5.96 21.47 -6.25
N THR A 214 5.93 21.17 -4.96
CA THR A 214 7.14 20.76 -4.22
C THR A 214 7.34 19.26 -4.37
N VAL A 215 8.47 18.84 -4.94
CA VAL A 215 8.82 17.43 -5.12
C VAL A 215 9.98 17.06 -4.22
N TYR A 216 9.74 16.13 -3.30
CA TYR A 216 10.78 15.48 -2.52
C TYR A 216 11.17 14.18 -3.22
N LYS A 217 12.39 14.12 -3.73
CA LYS A 217 12.96 12.85 -4.18
C LYS A 217 13.44 12.09 -2.97
N ILE A 218 12.97 10.86 -2.85
CA ILE A 218 13.29 9.96 -1.74
C ILE A 218 13.84 8.65 -2.29
N ARG A 219 14.65 7.99 -1.47
CA ARG A 219 15.07 6.60 -1.69
C ARG A 219 14.86 5.79 -0.43
N VAL A 220 14.78 4.48 -0.58
CA VAL A 220 14.87 3.59 0.58
C VAL A 220 16.24 3.77 1.21
N LYS A 221 16.28 3.99 2.52
CA LYS A 221 17.56 3.99 3.24
C LYS A 221 17.99 2.53 3.37
N GLU A 222 18.95 2.11 2.57
CA GLU A 222 19.67 0.87 2.85
C GLU A 222 20.34 1.04 4.21
N ASP A 223 20.28 0.01 5.06
CA ASP A 223 21.11 -0.02 6.24
C ASP A 223 22.54 0.15 5.74
N GLU A 224 23.12 1.33 5.99
CA GLU A 224 24.55 1.54 5.90
C GLU A 224 25.12 0.54 6.91
N SER A 225 25.39 -0.69 6.46
CA SER A 225 26.05 -1.70 7.25
C SER A 225 27.28 -1.01 7.76
N TYR A 226 27.30 -0.74 9.08
CA TYR A 226 28.48 -0.23 9.74
C TYR A 226 29.62 -1.15 9.31
N VAL A 227 30.52 -0.62 8.47
CA VAL A 227 31.83 -1.22 8.29
C VAL A 227 32.49 -1.01 9.64
N VAL A 228 32.35 -2.01 10.51
CA VAL A 228 33.07 -2.11 11.77
C VAL A 228 34.54 -2.37 11.46
#